data_AF-A0A0F2S0S7-F1
#
_entry.id   AF-A0A0F2S0S7-F1
#
_cell.length_a   1.000
_cell.length_b   1.000
_cell.length_c   1.000
_cell.angle_alpha   90.00
_cell.angle_beta   90.00
_cell.angle_gamma   90.00
#
_symmetry.space_group_name_H-M   'P 1'
#
loop_
_entity.id
_entity.type
_entity.pdbx_description
1 polymer ?
#
loop_
_entity_poly.entity_id
_entity_poly.type
_entity_poly.pdbx_seq_one_letter_code
_entity_poly.pdbx_strand_id
1 'polypeptide(L)'
;MLANERGHTYVGITTDVARRVRQHNGEVVGGARATRGRGVWCVVYVEDGFPGRAAAQSREYYLKRDRSLRRRLAKAAISEQVE
;
A
#
# COMPACT_ATOMS: atom_id res chain seq x y z
N MET A 1 -2.28 1.67 -1.71
CA MET A 1 -1.77 0.30 -1.49
C MET A 1 -0.29 0.29 -1.76
N LEU A 2 0.47 -0.42 -0.93
CA LEU A 2 1.87 -0.69 -1.17
C LEU A 2 2.05 -2.17 -1.52
N ALA A 3 3.05 -2.48 -2.33
CA ALA A 3 3.53 -3.83 -2.55
C ALA A 3 5.05 -3.89 -2.49
N ASN A 4 5.59 -5.10 -2.36
CA ASN A 4 7.02 -5.34 -2.43
C ASN A 4 7.37 -6.41 -3.45
N GLU A 5 8.66 -6.60 -3.70
CA GLU A 5 9.20 -7.52 -4.72
C GLU A 5 8.82 -8.98 -4.49
N ARG A 6 8.38 -9.33 -3.27
CA ARG A 6 7.96 -10.68 -2.87
C ARG A 6 6.45 -10.88 -3.03
N GLY A 7 5.73 -9.90 -3.58
CA GLY A 7 4.29 -9.94 -3.75
C GLY A 7 3.49 -9.71 -2.47
N HIS A 8 4.12 -9.29 -1.36
CA HIS A 8 3.37 -8.85 -0.19
C HIS A 8 2.66 -7.53 -0.49
N THR A 9 1.49 -7.34 0.10
CA THR A 9 0.69 -6.11 -0.05
C THR A 9 0.28 -5.53 1.28
N TYR A 10 0.24 -4.20 1.36
CA TYR A 10 -0.26 -3.43 2.50
C TYR A 10 -1.31 -2.43 2.02
N VAL A 11 -2.45 -2.41 2.72
CA VAL A 11 -3.55 -1.49 2.46
C VAL A 11 -3.75 -0.63 3.70
N GLY A 12 -3.74 0.69 3.50
CA GLY A 12 -3.84 1.69 4.56
C GLY A 12 -4.29 3.04 3.99
N ILE A 13 -4.84 3.89 4.85
CA ILE A 13 -5.13 5.29 4.53
C ILE A 13 -4.00 6.21 4.98
N THR A 14 -3.81 7.32 4.27
CA THR A 14 -2.85 8.37 4.60
C THR A 14 -3.27 9.68 3.93
N THR A 15 -2.92 10.81 4.55
CA THR A 15 -2.98 12.13 3.91
C THR A 15 -1.66 12.51 3.24
N ASP A 16 -0.63 11.68 3.41
CA ASP A 16 0.71 11.89 2.86
C ASP A 16 1.26 10.52 2.40
N VAL A 17 1.24 10.31 1.09
CA VAL A 17 1.66 9.04 0.46
C VAL A 17 3.18 8.87 0.55
N ALA A 18 3.94 9.93 0.30
CA ALA A 18 5.40 9.90 0.33
C ALA A 18 5.90 9.53 1.74
N ARG A 19 5.41 10.21 2.78
CA ARG A 19 5.75 9.87 4.17
C ARG A 19 5.36 8.44 4.51
N ARG A 20 4.19 7.97 4.04
CA ARG A 20 3.73 6.60 4.31
C ARG A 20 4.70 5.57 3.74
N VAL A 21 5.18 5.73 2.51
CA VAL A 21 6.17 4.81 1.91
C VAL A 21 7.45 4.78 2.72
N ARG A 22 8.00 5.95 3.05
CA ARG A 22 9.22 6.09 3.87
C ARG A 22 9.06 5.43 5.25
N GLN A 23 7.87 5.51 5.85
CA GLN A 23 7.54 4.80 7.09
C GLN A 23 7.63 3.28 6.95
N HIS A 24 7.09 2.74 5.85
CA HIS A 24 7.10 1.30 5.59
C HIS A 24 8.49 0.77 5.19
N ASN A 25 9.32 1.62 4.58
CA ASN A 25 10.73 1.36 4.28
C ASN A 25 11.67 1.59 5.48
N GLY A 26 11.14 2.06 6.62
CA GLY A 26 11.94 2.27 7.84
C GLY A 26 12.84 3.50 7.81
N GLU A 27 12.69 4.38 6.82
CA GLU A 27 13.40 5.65 6.73
C GLU A 27 12.90 6.68 7.76
N VAL A 28 11.64 6.56 8.16
CA VAL A 28 11.00 7.38 9.21
C VAL A 28 10.14 6.50 10.11
N VAL A 29 9.92 6.94 11.35
CA VAL A 29 9.13 6.19 12.34
C VAL A 29 7.63 6.16 12.01
N GLY A 30 6.93 5.10 12.43
CA GLY A 30 5.47 4.96 12.29
C GLY A 30 4.99 4.01 11.19
N GLY A 31 5.88 3.18 10.62
CA GLY A 31 5.51 2.08 9.74
C GLY A 31 4.73 0.97 10.44
N ALA A 32 3.85 0.28 9.72
CA ALA A 32 3.10 -0.82 10.30
C ALA A 32 4.02 -2.00 10.66
N ARG A 33 3.80 -2.63 11.83
CA ARG A 33 4.60 -3.80 12.25
C ARG A 33 4.64 -4.91 11.21
N ALA A 34 3.54 -5.11 10.49
CA ALA A 34 3.42 -6.12 9.44
C ALA A 34 4.28 -5.85 8.19
N THR A 35 4.93 -4.69 8.05
CA THR A 35 5.77 -4.38 6.89
C THR A 35 7.27 -4.36 7.20
N ARG A 36 7.63 -4.36 8.49
CA ARG A 36 9.01 -4.26 8.94
C ARG A 36 9.86 -5.45 8.46
N GLY A 37 10.99 -5.17 7.83
CA GLY A 37 11.96 -6.18 7.40
C GLY A 37 11.47 -7.11 6.28
N ARG A 38 10.47 -6.71 5.48
CA ARG A 38 9.87 -7.56 4.44
C ARG A 38 10.33 -7.27 3.01
N GLY A 39 11.25 -6.34 2.82
CA GLY A 39 11.68 -5.87 1.50
C GLY A 39 11.41 -4.37 1.31
N VAL A 40 11.58 -3.90 0.08
CA VAL A 40 11.32 -2.50 -0.29
C VAL A 40 9.85 -2.36 -0.67
N TRP A 41 9.17 -1.42 -0.04
CA TRP A 41 7.77 -1.11 -0.30
C TRP A 41 7.65 0.02 -1.31
N CYS A 42 6.86 -0.22 -2.36
CA CYS A 42 6.56 0.74 -3.40
C CYS A 42 5.05 1.03 -3.42
N VAL A 43 4.66 2.24 -3.85
CA VAL A 43 3.26 2.56 -4.13
C VAL A 43 2.84 1.85 -5.40
N VAL A 44 1.72 1.14 -5.35
CA VAL A 44 1.17 0.44 -6.52
C VAL A 44 -0.27 0.84 -6.83
N TYR A 45 -0.90 1.60 -5.94
CA TYR A 45 -2.28 2.04 -6.12
C TYR A 45 -2.61 3.17 -5.15
N VAL A 46 -3.28 4.23 -5.62
CA VAL A 46 -3.80 5.33 -4.79
C VAL A 46 -5.24 5.61 -5.24
N GLU A 47 -6.13 5.72 -4.26
CA GLU A 47 -7.44 6.34 -4.44
C GLU A 47 -7.44 7.59 -3.54
N ASP A 48 -7.89 8.73 -4.06
CA ASP A 48 -7.99 10.00 -3.34
C ASP A 48 -9.39 10.64 -3.53
N GLY A 49 -9.58 11.86 -3.03
CA GLY A 49 -10.85 12.59 -3.16
C GLY A 49 -11.95 12.16 -2.17
N PHE A 50 -11.63 11.40 -1.13
CA PHE A 50 -12.62 11.00 -0.14
C PHE A 50 -13.13 12.19 0.69
N PRO A 51 -14.46 12.30 0.93
CA PRO A 51 -15.05 13.43 1.67
C PRO A 51 -14.67 13.45 3.16
N GLY A 52 -14.01 12.40 3.66
CA GLY A 52 -13.54 12.36 5.03
C GLY A 52 -12.95 11.01 5.43
N ARG A 53 -12.43 10.96 6.66
CA ARG A 53 -11.76 9.76 7.21
C ARG A 53 -12.66 8.53 7.22
N ALA A 54 -13.96 8.69 7.53
CA ALA A 54 -14.91 7.58 7.58
C ALA A 54 -15.10 6.92 6.19
N ALA A 55 -15.24 7.73 5.13
CA ALA A 55 -15.36 7.23 3.76
C ALA A 55 -14.08 6.51 3.32
N ALA A 56 -12.91 7.09 3.61
CA ALA A 56 -11.62 6.45 3.32
C ALA A 56 -11.43 5.11 4.06
N GLN A 57 -11.82 5.03 5.34
CA GLN A 57 -11.74 3.77 6.11
C GLN A 57 -12.71 2.71 5.61
N SER A 58 -13.93 3.10 5.25
CA SER A 58 -14.89 2.20 4.61
C SER A 58 -14.29 1.60 3.33
N ARG A 59 -13.70 2.44 2.48
CA ARG A 59 -13.06 1.97 1.26
C ARG A 59 -11.85 1.07 1.53
N GLU A 60 -11.01 1.42 2.51
CA GLU A 60 -9.88 0.60 2.98
C GLU A 60 -10.34 -0.80 3.39
N TYR A 61 -11.48 -0.91 4.09
CA TYR A 61 -12.07 -2.16 4.55
C TYR A 61 -12.50 -3.08 3.40
N TYR A 62 -13.10 -2.51 2.34
CA TYR A 62 -13.43 -3.27 1.12
C TYR A 62 -12.17 -3.69 0.37
N LEU A 63 -11.23 -2.76 0.17
CA LEU A 63 -9.99 -3.04 -0.56
C LEU A 63 -9.14 -4.12 0.15
N LYS A 64 -9.11 -4.14 1.49
CA LYS A 64 -8.46 -5.19 2.28
C LYS A 64 -9.01 -6.59 1.97
N ARG A 65 -10.31 -6.71 1.66
CA ARG A 65 -10.96 -8.01 1.37
C ARG A 65 -10.88 -8.41 -0.10
N ASP A 66 -10.70 -7.47 -1.01
CA ASP A 66 -10.58 -7.79 -2.44
C ASP A 66 -9.18 -8.34 -2.76
N ARG A 67 -8.99 -9.62 -2.43
CA ARG A 67 -7.72 -10.33 -2.66
C ARG A 67 -7.37 -10.43 -4.15
N SER A 68 -8.38 -10.52 -5.01
CA SER A 68 -8.19 -10.64 -6.46
C SER A 68 -7.62 -9.35 -7.03
N LEU A 69 -8.26 -8.21 -6.75
CA LEU A 69 -7.77 -6.88 -7.16
C LEU A 69 -6.36 -6.62 -6.61
N ARG A 70 -6.14 -6.85 -5.31
CA ARG A 70 -4.83 -6.63 -4.69
C ARG A 70 -3.72 -7.42 -5.37
N ARG A 71 -3.97 -8.69 -5.71
CA ARG A 71 -2.99 -9.55 -6.41
C ARG A 71 -2.73 -9.04 -7.82
N ARG A 72 -3.78 -8.64 -8.57
CA ARG A 72 -3.63 -8.11 -9.93
C ARG A 72 -2.79 -6.84 -9.94
N LEU A 73 -3.11 -5.88 -9.08
CA LEU A 73 -2.37 -4.62 -8.96
C LEU A 73 -0.91 -4.84 -8.56
N ALA A 74 -0.65 -5.71 -7.58
CA ALA A 74 0.73 -6.02 -7.16
C ALA A 74 1.51 -6.70 -8.29
N LYS A 75 0.90 -7.64 -9.01
CA LYS A 75 1.54 -8.33 -10.13
C LYS A 75 1.88 -7.34 -11.26
N ALA A 76 0.94 -6.49 -11.65
CA ALA A 76 1.15 -5.48 -12.70
C ALA A 76 2.34 -4.57 -12.34
N ALA A 77 2.35 -4.02 -11.12
CA ALA A 77 3.42 -3.13 -10.69
C ALA A 77 4.79 -3.80 -10.57
N ILE A 78 4.86 -5.09 -10.20
CA ILE A 78 6.12 -5.84 -10.16
C ILE A 78 6.61 -6.15 -11.58
N SER A 79 5.71 -6.51 -12.50
CA SER A 79 6.06 -6.77 -13.90
C SER A 79 6.63 -5.53 -14.58
N GLU A 80 6.07 -4.35 -14.32
CA GLU A 80 6.55 -3.06 -14.85
C GLU A 80 7.92 -2.63 -14.30
N GLN A 81 8.45 -3.27 -13.25
CA GLN A 81 9.75 -2.94 -12.63
C GLN A 81 10.89 -3.84 -13.11
N VAL A 82 10.59 -4.88 -13.88
CA VAL A 82 11.57 -5.87 -14.39
C VAL A 82 11.87 -5.65 -15.88
N GLU A 83 11.12 -4.76 -16.53
CA GLU A 83 11.42 -4.21 -17.86
C GLU A 83 12.24 -2.92 -17.75
#